data_AF-A0A379EBF6-F1
#
_entry.id   AF-A0A379EBF6-F1
#
_cell.length_a   1.000
_cell.length_b   1.000
_cell.length_c   1.000
_cell.angle_alpha   90.00
_cell.angle_beta   90.00
_cell.angle_gamma   90.00
#
_symmetry.space_group_name_H-M   'P 1'
#
loop_
_entity.id
_entity.type
_entity.pdbx_description
1 polymer ?
#
loop_
_entity_poly.entity_id
_entity_poly.type
_entity_poly.pdbx_seq_one_letter_code
_entity_poly.pdbx_strand_id
1 'polypeptide(L)'
;MLYDVVWKGTGKPVQSEVVSISGKTGTAQLAGSGGAGYLEPAVHVIRSLSAAISRAKSPNTAVLAVVREPNPIERVSGRRNVTGPIVRE
;
A
#
# COMPACT_ATOMS: atom_id res chain seq x y z
N MET A 1 4.92 -8.58 13.97
CA MET A 1 4.72 -9.10 12.60
C MET A 1 4.23 -8.03 11.62
N LEU A 2 3.01 -7.48 11.72
CA LEU A 2 2.56 -6.42 10.77
C LEU A 2 3.16 -5.03 11.05
N TYR A 3 3.55 -4.75 12.29
CA TYR A 3 4.31 -3.54 12.63
C TYR A 3 5.65 -3.49 11.88
N ASP A 4 6.36 -4.61 11.78
CA ASP A 4 7.66 -4.68 11.07
C ASP A 4 7.52 -4.46 9.55
N VAL A 5 6.36 -4.75 8.95
CA VAL A 5 6.11 -4.42 7.52
C VAL A 5 6.17 -2.91 7.30
N VAL A 6 5.62 -2.15 8.24
CA VAL A 6 5.67 -0.69 8.23
C VAL A 6 7.06 -0.21 8.65
N TRP A 7 7.67 -0.78 9.70
CA TRP A 7 8.93 -0.27 10.24
C TRP A 7 10.18 -0.62 9.43
N LYS A 8 10.22 -1.82 8.85
CA LYS A 8 11.40 -2.40 8.19
C LYS A 8 11.13 -2.86 6.76
N GLY A 9 9.87 -2.94 6.36
CA GLY A 9 9.45 -3.53 5.11
C GLY A 9 8.93 -2.53 4.08
N THR A 10 8.08 -3.04 3.19
CA THR A 10 7.50 -2.30 2.06
C THR A 10 6.50 -1.21 2.47
N GLY A 11 6.10 -1.19 3.74
CA GLY A 11 5.25 -0.17 4.35
C GLY A 11 6.01 1.04 4.90
N LYS A 12 7.34 1.14 4.73
CA LYS A 12 8.14 2.27 5.26
C LYS A 12 7.55 3.68 5.00
N PRO A 13 6.96 3.99 3.83
CA PRO A 13 6.37 5.31 3.58
C PRO A 13 5.18 5.69 4.49
N VAL A 14 4.56 4.73 5.18
CA VAL A 14 3.45 4.97 6.13
C VAL A 14 3.85 4.95 7.59
N GLN A 15 5.14 4.96 7.90
CA GLN A 15 5.57 5.18 9.28
C GLN A 15 5.02 6.51 9.81
N SER A 16 4.83 6.66 11.12
CA SER A 16 4.48 7.96 11.70
C SER A 16 5.21 8.11 13.02
N GLU A 17 5.62 9.33 13.33
CA GLU A 17 6.23 9.66 14.63
C GLU A 17 5.16 9.89 15.71
N VAL A 18 3.90 10.12 15.31
CA VAL A 18 2.82 10.51 16.22
C VAL A 18 1.91 9.33 16.57
N VAL A 19 1.79 8.35 15.67
CA VAL A 19 0.90 7.20 15.84
C VAL A 19 1.60 5.91 15.48
N SER A 20 1.27 4.84 16.19
CA SER A 20 1.68 3.49 15.83
C SER A 20 0.82 3.00 14.66
N ILE A 21 1.48 2.53 13.60
CA ILE A 21 0.83 2.01 12.40
C ILE A 21 1.33 0.60 12.18
N SER A 22 0.39 -0.35 12.13
CA SER A 22 0.66 -1.73 11.73
C SER A 22 -0.18 -2.05 10.52
N GLY A 23 0.40 -2.65 9.48
CA GLY A 23 -0.33 -2.79 8.23
C GLY A 23 0.36 -3.64 7.20
N LYS A 24 -0.31 -3.85 6.08
CA LYS A 24 0.18 -4.66 4.96
C LYS A 24 -0.08 -3.96 3.64
N THR A 25 0.96 -3.90 2.82
CA THR A 25 0.86 -3.50 1.42
C THR A 25 0.45 -4.69 0.55
N GLY A 26 -0.39 -4.41 -0.44
CA GLY A 26 -0.83 -5.34 -1.48
C GLY A 26 -0.50 -4.80 -2.87
N THR A 27 -0.24 -5.71 -3.79
CA THR A 27 -0.04 -5.40 -5.21
C THR A 27 -0.63 -6.55 -6.00
N ALA A 28 -1.61 -6.25 -6.84
CA ALA A 28 -2.30 -7.25 -7.65
C ALA A 28 -2.24 -6.85 -9.13
N GLN A 29 -1.81 -7.77 -9.98
CA GLN A 29 -1.84 -7.58 -11.43
C GLN A 29 -3.27 -7.81 -11.93
N LEU A 30 -3.67 -7.04 -12.94
CA LEU A 30 -4.96 -7.26 -13.59
C LEU A 30 -4.88 -8.47 -14.53
N ALA A 31 -5.96 -9.24 -14.62
CA ALA A 31 -6.06 -10.32 -15.59
C ALA A 31 -6.22 -9.76 -17.01
N GLY A 32 -5.51 -10.35 -17.97
CA GLY A 32 -5.68 -10.07 -19.39
C GLY A 32 -6.94 -10.73 -19.94
N SER A 33 -7.51 -10.13 -20.98
CA SER A 33 -8.68 -10.66 -21.66
C SER A 33 -8.36 -11.96 -22.40
N GLY A 34 -9.33 -12.87 -22.50
CA GLY A 34 -9.24 -14.04 -23.38
C GLY A 34 -8.20 -15.09 -22.95
N GLY A 35 -7.82 -15.13 -21.67
CA GLY A 35 -6.85 -16.11 -21.18
C GLY A 35 -5.39 -15.75 -21.43
N ALA A 36 -5.10 -14.51 -21.84
CA ALA A 36 -3.75 -14.00 -22.12
C ALA A 36 -2.83 -13.85 -20.88
N GLY A 37 -3.17 -14.45 -19.73
CA GLY A 37 -2.41 -14.33 -18.49
C GLY A 37 -2.63 -12.99 -17.78
N TYR A 38 -1.60 -12.47 -17.11
CA TYR A 38 -1.66 -11.18 -16.40
C TYR A 38 -1.22 -10.03 -17.30
N LEU A 39 -1.90 -8.89 -17.19
CA LEU A 39 -1.50 -7.65 -17.86
C LEU A 39 -0.18 -7.13 -17.30
N GLU A 40 0.53 -6.35 -18.13
CA GLU A 40 1.83 -5.78 -17.81
C GLU A 40 1.76 -4.96 -16.50
N PRO A 41 2.52 -5.36 -15.44
CA PRO A 41 2.43 -4.75 -14.12
C PRO A 41 2.90 -3.30 -14.10
N ALA A 42 3.65 -2.87 -15.13
CA ALA A 42 4.08 -1.49 -15.31
C ALA A 42 2.90 -0.52 -15.57
N VAL A 43 1.76 -1.01 -16.05
CA VAL A 43 0.58 -0.19 -16.40
C VAL A 43 -0.66 -0.67 -15.64
N HIS A 44 -0.91 -1.98 -15.59
CA HIS A 44 -2.19 -2.55 -15.14
C HIS A 44 -2.06 -3.26 -13.79
N VAL A 45 -2.07 -2.47 -12.71
CA VAL A 45 -1.90 -2.98 -11.35
C VAL A 45 -2.85 -2.28 -10.38
N ILE A 46 -3.29 -3.01 -9.36
CA ILE A 46 -3.95 -2.50 -8.17
C ILE A 46 -2.92 -2.45 -7.05
N ARG A 47 -2.83 -1.32 -6.35
CA ARG A 47 -2.05 -1.16 -5.13
C ARG A 47 -3.00 -0.99 -3.96
N SER A 48 -2.73 -1.66 -2.86
CA SER A 48 -3.53 -1.52 -1.65
C SER A 48 -2.65 -1.38 -0.41
N LEU A 49 -3.22 -0.75 0.60
CA LEU A 49 -2.68 -0.72 1.95
C LEU A 49 -3.83 -0.94 2.92
N SER A 50 -3.74 -1.99 3.72
CA SER A 50 -4.55 -2.16 4.93
C SER A 50 -3.70 -1.79 6.14
N ALA A 51 -4.25 -0.97 7.03
CA ALA A 51 -3.54 -0.53 8.22
C ALA A 51 -4.47 -0.39 9.43
N ALA A 52 -3.96 -0.75 10.59
CA ALA A 52 -4.51 -0.38 11.88
C ALA A 52 -3.64 0.74 12.47
N ILE A 53 -4.28 1.84 12.83
CA ILE A 53 -3.67 3.05 13.39
C ILE A 53 -4.01 3.09 14.88
N SER A 54 -3.04 3.46 15.69
CA SER A 54 -3.12 3.44 17.13
C SER A 54 -2.42 4.66 17.72
N ARG A 55 -3.18 5.54 18.39
CA ARG A 55 -2.61 6.69 19.14
C ARG A 55 -2.07 6.28 20.52
N ALA A 56 -2.49 5.13 21.03
CA ALA A 56 -2.06 4.53 22.30
C ALA A 56 -1.73 3.03 22.10
N LYS A 57 -1.65 2.22 23.16
CA LYS A 57 -1.38 0.76 23.04
C LYS A 57 -2.54 -0.05 22.42
N SER A 58 -3.68 0.57 22.14
CA SER A 58 -4.86 -0.07 21.52
C SER A 58 -5.23 0.57 20.18
N PRO A 59 -5.33 -0.22 19.09
CA PRO A 59 -5.72 0.31 17.79
C PRO A 59 -7.14 0.87 17.85
N ASN A 60 -7.31 2.09 17.34
CA ASN A 60 -8.58 2.80 17.39
C ASN A 60 -9.19 3.03 15.99
N THR A 61 -8.41 2.85 14.94
CA THR A 61 -8.88 3.05 13.56
C THR A 61 -8.29 1.99 12.63
N ALA A 62 -9.14 1.43 11.75
CA ALA A 62 -8.72 0.58 10.64
C ALA A 62 -8.96 1.32 9.31
N VAL A 63 -7.98 1.28 8.40
CA VAL A 63 -8.01 1.96 7.11
C VAL A 63 -7.66 0.96 5.99
N LEU A 64 -8.39 1.06 4.88
CA LEU A 64 -8.08 0.35 3.64
C LEU A 64 -8.04 1.37 2.50
N ALA A 65 -6.87 1.56 1.91
CA ALA A 65 -6.69 2.37 0.70
C ALA A 65 -6.43 1.45 -0.50
N VAL A 66 -7.13 1.68 -1.61
CA VAL A 66 -6.99 0.92 -2.85
C VAL A 66 -6.91 1.90 -4.02
N VAL A 67 -5.85 1.78 -4.83
CA VAL A 67 -5.65 2.56 -6.04
C VAL A 67 -5.51 1.62 -7.22
N ARG A 68 -6.39 1.78 -8.21
CA ARG A 68 -6.34 1.07 -9.48
C ARG A 68 -5.58 1.91 -10.51
N GLU A 69 -4.65 1.27 -11.22
CA GLU A 69 -3.86 1.89 -12.29
C GLU A 69 -3.20 3.23 -11.88
N PRO A 70 -2.39 3.25 -10.80
CA PRO A 70 -1.73 4.47 -10.35
C PRO A 70 -0.83 5.07 -11.43
N ASN A 71 -0.73 6.40 -11.46
CA ASN A 71 0.01 7.15 -12.48
C ASN A 71 1.44 6.59 -12.67
N PRO A 72 1.87 6.30 -13.90
CA PRO A 72 3.20 5.73 -14.18
C PRO A 72 4.37 6.55 -13.61
N ILE A 73 4.25 7.87 -13.53
CA ILE A 73 5.32 8.75 -13.01
C ILE A 73 5.63 8.42 -11.55
N GLU A 74 4.61 8.11 -10.75
CA GLU A 74 4.80 7.70 -9.35
C GLU A 74 5.50 6.33 -9.24
N ARG A 75 5.45 5.49 -10.29
CA ARG A 75 6.11 4.19 -10.34
C ARG A 75 7.61 4.30 -10.64
N VAL A 76 8.01 5.23 -11.51
CA VAL A 76 9.40 5.40 -12.00
C VAL A 76 10.33 5.93 -10.91
N SER A 77 9.83 6.70 -9.95
CA SER A 77 10.62 7.23 -8.82
C SER A 77 10.95 6.20 -7.73
N GLY A 78 10.69 4.89 -7.95
CA GLY A 78 10.87 3.85 -6.94
C GLY A 78 9.82 3.84 -5.82
N ARG A 79 8.80 4.71 -5.89
CA ARG A 79 7.68 4.76 -4.93
C ARG A 79 6.71 3.62 -5.20
N ARG A 80 7.04 2.42 -4.72
CA ARG A 80 6.18 1.23 -4.85
C ARG A 80 4.88 1.30 -4.03
N ASN A 81 4.74 2.27 -3.12
CA ASN A 81 3.60 2.40 -2.22
C ASN A 81 2.94 3.79 -2.36
N VAL A 82 2.08 3.92 -3.38
CA VAL A 82 1.27 5.11 -3.67
C VAL A 82 0.09 5.28 -2.71
N THR A 83 -0.35 4.19 -2.09
CA THR A 83 -1.41 4.18 -1.06
C THR A 83 -0.95 4.72 0.28
N GLY A 84 0.36 4.86 0.47
CA GLY A 84 0.93 5.26 1.74
C GLY A 84 0.56 6.70 2.16
N PRO A 85 0.83 7.70 1.31
CA PRO A 85 0.40 9.08 1.54
C PRO A 85 -1.10 9.20 1.85
N ILE A 86 -1.96 8.45 1.15
CA ILE A 86 -3.42 8.47 1.35
C ILE A 86 -3.83 8.05 2.76
N VAL A 87 -3.13 7.08 3.37
CA VAL A 87 -3.42 6.62 4.73
C VAL A 87 -2.83 7.55 5.80
N ARG A 88 -1.90 8.43 5.42
CA ARG A 88 -1.24 9.38 6.33
C ARG A 88 -2.00 10.70 6.46
N GLU A 89 -2.66 11.15 5.39
CA GLU A 89 -3.56 12.31 5.39
C GLU A 89 -4.82 12.05 6.24
#